data_AF-A0AAU5REJ0-F1
#
_entry.id   AF-A0AAU5REJ0-F1
#
_cell.length_a   1.000
_cell.length_b   1.000
_cell.length_c   1.000
_cell.angle_alpha   90.00
_cell.angle_beta   90.00
_cell.angle_gamma   90.00
#
_symmetry.space_group_name_H-M   'P 1'
#
loop_
_entity.id
_entity.type
_entity.pdbx_description
1 polymer ?
#
loop_
_entity_poly.entity_id
_entity_poly.type
_entity_poly.pdbx_seq_one_letter_code
_entity_poly.pdbx_strand_id
1 'polypeptide(L)'
;MAPLTPARALLLLVTGLVCLTTASGALIGALFGGPATTLVTAACAGTTGLATALFARRRALTHFAAAQRRAGAQGYAEGIAHGVLAHITAYEAAVFPWTGPDGVTPQERVARRTVAYRTAALDEVPQPVREAAADALAVLDEADRPAARDALARLAALVRQEYARP
;
A
#
# COMPACT_ATOMS: atom_id res chain seq x y z
N MET A 1 24.45 5.11 11.98
CA MET A 1 23.95 3.73 12.24
C MET A 1 23.33 3.22 10.95
N ALA A 2 23.72 2.04 10.46
CA ALA A 2 23.17 1.51 9.20
C ALA A 2 21.68 1.14 9.39
N PRO A 3 20.79 1.47 8.43
CA PRO A 3 19.37 1.19 8.58
C PRO A 3 19.13 -0.33 8.61
N LEU A 4 18.34 -0.77 9.61
CA LEU A 4 17.90 -2.15 9.74
C LEU A 4 16.80 -2.41 8.71
N THR A 5 17.18 -2.92 7.54
CA THR A 5 16.21 -3.43 6.58
C THR A 5 15.60 -4.75 7.10
N PRO A 6 14.33 -5.05 6.80
CA PRO A 6 13.65 -6.26 7.30
C PRO A 6 14.38 -7.54 6.91
N ALA A 7 15.01 -7.57 5.73
CA ALA A 7 15.85 -8.69 5.29
C ALA A 7 17.09 -8.89 6.18
N ARG A 8 17.71 -7.79 6.64
CA ARG A 8 18.90 -7.83 7.50
C ARG A 8 18.53 -8.22 8.94
N ALA A 9 17.41 -7.72 9.46
CA ALA A 9 16.87 -8.12 10.75
C ALA A 9 16.53 -9.62 10.80
N LEU A 10 15.87 -10.15 9.75
CA LEU A 10 15.55 -11.57 9.65
C LEU A 10 16.82 -12.44 9.60
N LEU A 11 17.85 -12.00 8.85
CA LEU A 11 19.12 -12.72 8.75
C LEU A 11 19.87 -12.76 10.08
N LEU A 12 19.90 -11.66 10.84
CA LEU A 12 20.51 -11.61 12.16
C LEU A 12 19.79 -12.54 13.15
N LEU A 13 18.46 -12.52 13.16
CA LEU A 13 17.65 -13.38 14.04
C LEU A 13 17.85 -14.86 13.74
N VAL A 14 17.82 -15.24 12.46
CA VAL A 14 18.05 -16.63 12.02
C VAL A 14 19.45 -17.10 12.39
N THR A 15 20.47 -16.30 12.08
CA THR A 15 21.86 -16.66 12.38
C THR A 15 22.07 -16.82 13.89
N GLY A 16 21.51 -15.91 14.69
CA GLY A 16 21.55 -15.99 16.15
C GLY A 16 20.90 -17.27 16.69
N LEU A 17 19.72 -17.64 16.17
CA LEU A 17 19.00 -18.85 16.57
C LEU A 17 19.78 -20.13 16.22
N VAL A 18 20.39 -20.18 15.02
CA VAL A 18 21.23 -21.32 14.60
C VAL A 18 22.47 -21.44 15.48
N CYS A 19 23.14 -20.32 15.80
CA CYS A 19 24.28 -20.35 16.71
C CYS A 19 23.90 -20.84 18.11
N LEU A 20 22.78 -20.35 18.66
CA LEU A 20 22.29 -20.77 19.98
C LEU A 20 21.95 -22.26 19.99
N THR A 21 21.19 -22.75 19.02
CA THR A 21 20.82 -24.18 18.93
C THR A 21 22.03 -25.09 18.75
N THR A 22 23.02 -24.66 17.95
CA THR A 22 24.28 -25.40 17.77
C THR A 22 25.10 -25.43 19.06
N ALA A 23 25.22 -24.31 19.77
CA ALA A 23 25.94 -24.23 21.04
C ALA A 23 25.26 -25.08 22.13
N SER A 24 23.93 -25.05 22.21
CA SER A 24 23.16 -25.92 23.12
C SER A 24 23.37 -27.40 22.80
N GLY A 25 23.34 -27.79 21.52
CA GLY A 25 23.59 -29.17 21.10
C GLY A 25 25.00 -29.66 21.44
N ALA A 26 26.01 -28.80 21.34
CA ALA A 26 27.39 -29.10 21.73
C ALA A 26 27.53 -29.27 23.25
N LEU A 27 26.91 -28.39 24.05
CA LEU A 27 26.92 -28.49 25.51
C LEU A 27 26.27 -29.79 26.01
N ILE A 28 25.12 -30.17 25.44
CA ILE A 28 24.42 -31.41 25.80
C ILE A 28 25.28 -32.64 25.43
N GLY A 29 25.89 -32.66 24.25
CA GLY A 29 26.74 -33.78 23.83
C GLY A 29 28.00 -33.93 24.68
N ALA A 30 28.59 -32.83 25.13
CA ALA A 30 29.75 -32.82 26.01
C ALA A 30 29.44 -33.34 27.42
N LEU A 31 28.23 -33.07 27.93
CA LEU A 31 27.77 -33.52 29.26
C LEU A 31 27.50 -35.03 29.34
N PHE A 32 27.02 -35.66 28.25
CA PHE A 32 26.43 -37.00 28.31
C PHE A 32 27.18 -38.12 27.57
N GLY A 33 28.19 -37.86 26.71
CA GLY A 33 28.77 -38.96 25.90
C GLY A 33 30.18 -38.80 25.31
N GLY A 34 30.95 -37.78 25.71
CA GLY A 34 32.31 -37.59 25.23
C GLY A 34 32.41 -36.96 23.82
N PRO A 35 33.62 -36.87 23.23
CA PRO A 35 33.86 -36.02 22.07
C PRO A 35 33.12 -36.46 20.79
N ALA A 36 32.88 -37.76 20.62
CA ALA A 36 32.15 -38.29 19.47
C ALA A 36 30.66 -37.92 19.50
N THR A 37 30.00 -37.99 20.66
CA THR A 37 28.58 -37.62 20.77
C THR A 37 28.38 -36.12 20.64
N THR A 38 29.33 -35.29 21.12
CA THR A 38 29.32 -33.84 20.93
C THR A 38 29.25 -33.44 19.46
N LEU A 39 30.04 -34.09 18.61
CA LEU A 39 30.04 -33.81 17.17
C LEU A 39 28.70 -34.19 16.52
N VAL A 40 28.14 -35.33 16.90
CA VAL A 40 26.86 -35.82 16.34
C VAL A 40 25.70 -34.93 16.78
N THR A 41 25.59 -34.60 18.08
CA THR A 41 24.49 -33.77 18.58
C THR A 41 24.58 -32.33 18.07
N ALA A 42 25.78 -31.76 17.96
CA ALA A 42 25.99 -30.45 17.36
C ALA A 42 25.63 -30.42 15.87
N ALA A 43 26.02 -31.45 15.11
CA ALA A 43 25.69 -31.55 13.69
C ALA A 43 24.18 -31.72 13.46
N CYS A 44 23.50 -32.56 14.23
CA CYS A 44 22.04 -32.73 14.16
C CYS A 44 21.29 -31.46 14.57
N ALA A 45 21.71 -30.79 15.65
CA ALA A 45 21.10 -29.53 16.08
C ALA A 45 21.30 -28.41 15.04
N GLY A 46 22.51 -28.29 14.49
CA GLY A 46 22.83 -27.29 13.47
C GLY A 46 22.07 -27.51 12.16
N THR A 47 21.97 -28.75 11.67
CA THR A 47 21.20 -29.08 10.46
C THR A 47 19.70 -28.85 10.63
N THR A 48 19.15 -29.22 11.79
CA THR A 48 17.74 -28.97 12.11
C THR A 48 17.44 -27.48 12.23
N GLY A 49 18.34 -26.72 12.88
CA GLY A 49 18.26 -25.27 12.97
C GLY A 49 18.31 -24.59 11.60
N LEU A 50 19.21 -25.02 10.73
CA LEU A 50 19.32 -24.55 9.34
C LEU A 50 18.06 -24.86 8.51
N ALA A 51 17.55 -26.09 8.59
CA ALA A 51 16.35 -26.48 7.85
C ALA A 51 15.13 -25.66 8.29
N THR A 52 14.94 -25.50 9.61
CA THR A 52 13.84 -24.72 10.19
C THR A 52 13.96 -23.24 9.80
N ALA A 53 15.16 -22.69 9.86
CA ALA A 53 15.44 -21.32 9.45
C ALA A 53 15.17 -21.07 7.96
N LEU A 54 15.59 -21.99 7.08
CA LEU A 54 15.32 -21.89 5.64
C LEU A 54 13.83 -21.97 5.34
N PHE A 55 13.10 -22.85 6.02
CA PHE A 55 11.66 -22.98 5.87
C PHE A 55 10.93 -21.72 6.35
N ALA A 56 11.27 -21.21 7.54
CA ALA A 56 10.73 -19.97 8.08
C ALA A 56 11.03 -18.77 7.18
N ARG A 57 12.26 -18.67 6.64
CA ARG A 57 12.66 -17.62 5.69
C ARG A 57 11.84 -17.68 4.40
N ARG A 58 11.66 -18.86 3.80
CA ARG A 58 10.83 -19.01 2.60
C ARG A 58 9.40 -18.58 2.86
N ARG A 59 8.81 -19.03 3.97
CA ARG A 59 7.44 -18.67 4.35
C ARG A 59 7.30 -17.16 4.61
N ALA A 60 8.21 -16.56 5.37
CA ALA A 60 8.22 -15.13 5.62
C ALA A 60 8.30 -14.32 4.32
N LEU A 61 9.20 -14.66 3.41
CA LEU A 61 9.33 -13.98 2.11
C LEU A 61 8.06 -14.09 1.26
N THR A 62 7.39 -15.25 1.26
CA THR A 62 6.11 -15.38 0.55
C THR A 62 5.00 -14.52 1.13
N HIS A 63 4.93 -14.40 2.46
CA HIS A 63 3.98 -13.51 3.13
C HIS A 63 4.28 -12.04 2.85
N PHE A 64 5.55 -11.63 2.88
CA PHE A 64 5.96 -10.27 2.52
C PHE A 64 5.64 -9.94 1.07
N ALA A 65 5.90 -10.86 0.12
CA ALA A 65 5.57 -10.64 -1.28
C ALA A 65 4.05 -10.51 -1.51
N ALA A 66 3.24 -11.31 -0.80
CA ALA A 66 1.79 -11.18 -0.86
C ALA A 66 1.28 -9.86 -0.25
N ALA A 67 1.84 -9.46 0.90
CA ALA A 67 1.54 -8.18 1.54
C ALA A 67 1.95 -6.99 0.65
N GLN A 68 3.12 -7.05 0.02
CA GLN A 68 3.60 -6.01 -0.90
C GLN A 68 2.71 -5.89 -2.15
N ARG A 69 2.24 -7.01 -2.71
CA ARG A 69 1.27 -6.98 -3.84
C ARG A 69 -0.06 -6.36 -3.43
N ARG A 70 -0.59 -6.71 -2.25
CA ARG A 70 -1.83 -6.13 -1.72
C ARG A 70 -1.68 -4.63 -1.47
N ALA A 71 -0.59 -4.23 -0.81
CA ALA A 71 -0.28 -2.82 -0.59
C ALA A 71 -0.09 -2.04 -1.90
N GLY A 72 0.52 -2.67 -2.92
CA GLY A 72 0.63 -2.07 -4.26
C GLY A 72 -0.72 -1.87 -4.95
N ALA A 73 -1.63 -2.84 -4.85
CA ALA A 73 -2.99 -2.73 -5.40
C ALA A 73 -3.84 -1.68 -4.64
N GLN A 74 -3.76 -1.66 -3.30
CA GLN A 74 -4.41 -0.65 -2.46
C GLN A 74 -3.88 0.75 -2.76
N GLY A 75 -2.55 0.94 -2.77
CA GLY A 75 -1.94 2.24 -3.08
C GLY A 75 -2.24 2.73 -4.50
N TYR A 76 -2.40 1.82 -5.46
CA TYR A 76 -2.84 2.16 -6.81
C TYR A 76 -4.29 2.66 -6.83
N ALA A 77 -5.21 1.96 -6.15
CA ALA A 77 -6.60 2.37 -6.03
C ALA A 77 -6.75 3.71 -5.30
N GLU A 78 -6.00 3.92 -4.22
CA GLU A 78 -5.91 5.21 -3.51
C GLU A 78 -5.38 6.32 -4.43
N GLY A 79 -4.32 6.06 -5.19
CA GLY A 79 -3.74 7.01 -6.12
C GLY A 79 -4.72 7.43 -7.22
N ILE A 80 -5.45 6.46 -7.78
CA ILE A 80 -6.48 6.73 -8.80
C ILE A 80 -7.67 7.50 -8.21
N ALA A 81 -8.16 7.12 -7.03
CA ALA A 81 -9.24 7.84 -6.34
C ALA A 81 -8.86 9.30 -6.06
N HIS A 82 -7.61 9.56 -5.68
CA HIS A 82 -7.08 10.92 -5.51
C HIS A 82 -7.00 11.68 -6.83
N GLY A 83 -6.55 11.01 -7.91
CA GLY A 83 -6.49 11.59 -9.24
C GLY A 83 -7.87 12.06 -9.73
N VAL A 84 -8.93 11.26 -9.47
CA VAL A 84 -10.32 11.65 -9.76
C VAL A 84 -10.69 12.94 -9.03
N LEU A 85 -10.48 12.99 -7.71
CA LEU A 85 -10.78 14.19 -6.92
C LEU A 85 -10.01 15.42 -7.44
N ALA A 86 -8.73 15.28 -7.75
CA ALA A 86 -7.89 16.36 -8.25
C ALA A 86 -8.36 16.91 -9.62
N HIS A 87 -8.79 16.03 -10.52
CA HIS A 87 -9.30 16.47 -11.83
C HIS A 87 -10.69 17.11 -11.75
N ILE A 88 -11.55 16.62 -10.85
CA ILE A 88 -12.87 17.21 -10.63
C ILE A 88 -12.74 18.58 -9.93
N THR A 89 -11.83 18.75 -8.97
CA THR A 89 -11.57 20.08 -8.37
C THR A 89 -10.95 21.05 -9.37
N ALA A 90 -10.09 20.56 -10.28
CA ALA A 90 -9.58 21.39 -11.38
C ALA A 90 -10.69 21.85 -12.34
N TYR A 91 -11.70 21.00 -12.57
CA TYR A 91 -12.90 21.37 -13.32
C TYR A 91 -13.79 22.35 -12.54
N GLU A 92 -13.99 22.14 -11.23
CA GLU A 92 -14.70 23.07 -10.35
C GLU A 92 -14.10 24.48 -10.39
N ALA A 93 -12.78 24.59 -10.31
CA ALA A 93 -12.09 25.88 -10.46
C ALA A 93 -12.29 26.54 -11.84
N ALA A 94 -12.61 25.77 -12.87
CA ALA A 94 -12.99 26.30 -14.19
C ALA A 94 -14.47 26.68 -14.31
N VAL A 95 -15.35 25.99 -13.57
CA VAL A 95 -16.78 26.35 -13.47
C VAL A 95 -16.96 27.62 -12.63
N PHE A 96 -16.19 27.75 -11.55
CA PHE A 96 -16.23 28.84 -10.57
C PHE A 96 -14.89 29.59 -10.44
N PRO A 97 -14.41 30.31 -11.48
CA PRO A 97 -13.13 30.98 -11.41
C PRO A 97 -13.13 32.10 -10.36
N TRP A 98 -12.04 32.22 -9.61
CA TRP A 98 -11.86 33.28 -8.61
C TRP A 98 -11.49 34.63 -9.27
N THR A 99 -10.95 34.59 -10.47
CA THR A 99 -10.53 35.74 -11.27
C THR A 99 -11.67 36.42 -12.03
N GLY A 100 -12.92 35.95 -11.86
CA GLY A 100 -14.10 36.48 -12.53
C GLY A 100 -14.61 35.59 -13.67
N PRO A 101 -15.74 35.94 -14.31
CA PRO A 101 -16.41 35.09 -15.31
C PRO A 101 -15.54 34.80 -16.55
N ASP A 102 -14.67 35.74 -16.93
CA ASP A 102 -13.75 35.60 -18.06
C ASP A 102 -12.39 35.00 -17.67
N GLY A 103 -12.24 34.59 -16.40
CA GLY A 103 -10.99 34.05 -15.85
C GLY A 103 -10.56 32.71 -16.43
N VAL A 104 -11.48 32.00 -17.09
CA VAL A 104 -11.25 30.71 -17.76
C VAL A 104 -12.00 30.73 -19.09
N THR A 105 -11.31 30.39 -20.16
CA THR A 105 -11.93 30.37 -21.50
C THR A 105 -12.95 29.22 -21.62
N PRO A 106 -13.97 29.33 -22.49
CA PRO A 106 -14.90 28.22 -22.75
C PRO A 106 -14.19 26.94 -23.20
N GLN A 107 -13.14 27.07 -24.02
CA GLN A 107 -12.34 25.94 -24.48
C GLN A 107 -11.59 25.25 -23.33
N GLU A 108 -11.00 26.03 -22.44
CA GLU A 108 -10.34 25.50 -21.24
C GLU A 108 -11.32 24.78 -20.32
N ARG A 109 -12.52 25.35 -20.11
CA ARG A 109 -13.59 24.71 -19.33
C ARG A 109 -13.97 23.35 -19.92
N VAL A 110 -14.17 23.27 -21.24
CA VAL A 110 -14.49 22.01 -21.93
C VAL A 110 -13.34 21.00 -21.83
N ALA A 111 -12.08 21.45 -21.95
CA ALA A 111 -10.93 20.59 -21.80
C ALA A 111 -10.85 19.99 -20.39
N ARG A 112 -11.03 20.80 -19.35
CA ARG A 112 -11.04 20.33 -17.94
C ARG A 112 -12.23 19.42 -17.65
N ARG A 113 -13.42 19.73 -18.17
CA ARG A 113 -14.59 18.85 -18.12
C ARG A 113 -14.26 17.48 -18.71
N THR A 114 -13.70 17.46 -19.91
CA THR A 114 -13.35 16.22 -20.63
C THR A 114 -12.39 15.35 -19.82
N VAL A 115 -11.35 15.95 -19.25
CA VAL A 115 -10.39 15.23 -18.41
C VAL A 115 -11.07 14.68 -17.15
N ALA A 116 -11.88 15.49 -16.46
CA ALA A 116 -12.57 15.06 -15.25
C ALA A 116 -13.52 13.87 -15.50
N TYR A 117 -14.31 13.91 -16.58
CA TYR A 117 -15.17 12.80 -16.99
C TYR A 117 -14.38 11.55 -17.39
N ARG A 118 -13.28 11.69 -18.14
CA ARG A 118 -12.45 10.54 -18.54
C ARG A 118 -11.81 9.86 -17.33
N THR A 119 -11.27 10.64 -16.41
CA THR A 119 -10.64 10.10 -15.20
C THR A 119 -11.67 9.42 -14.30
N ALA A 120 -12.86 10.01 -14.14
CA ALA A 120 -13.93 9.41 -13.33
C ALA A 120 -14.50 8.11 -13.94
N ALA A 121 -14.40 7.95 -15.27
CA ALA A 121 -14.88 6.77 -16.00
C ALA A 121 -13.87 5.62 -16.07
N LEU A 122 -12.67 5.76 -15.49
CA LEU A 122 -11.67 4.69 -15.44
C LEU A 122 -12.22 3.49 -14.66
N ASP A 123 -12.04 2.29 -15.22
CA ASP A 123 -12.52 1.04 -14.62
C ASP A 123 -11.81 0.72 -13.30
N GLU A 124 -10.59 1.23 -13.15
CA GLU A 124 -9.74 1.05 -11.98
C GLU A 124 -10.17 1.91 -10.79
N VAL A 125 -11.07 2.87 -10.99
CA VAL A 125 -11.60 3.72 -9.90
C VAL A 125 -12.58 2.89 -9.06
N PRO A 126 -12.46 2.90 -7.71
CA PRO A 126 -13.43 2.23 -6.85
C PRO A 126 -14.87 2.68 -7.12
N GLN A 127 -15.80 1.72 -7.21
CA GLN A 127 -17.22 1.98 -7.54
C GLN A 127 -17.85 3.12 -6.73
N PRO A 128 -17.70 3.20 -5.39
CA PRO A 128 -18.31 4.29 -4.62
C PRO A 128 -17.75 5.67 -4.99
N VAL A 129 -16.47 5.73 -5.38
CA VAL A 129 -15.82 6.96 -5.83
C VAL A 129 -16.33 7.35 -7.22
N ARG A 130 -16.56 6.39 -8.13
CA ARG A 130 -17.15 6.68 -9.45
C ARG A 130 -18.55 7.24 -9.36
N GLU A 131 -19.39 6.66 -8.52
CA GLU A 131 -20.77 7.12 -8.31
C GLU A 131 -20.79 8.55 -7.75
N ALA A 132 -20.02 8.81 -6.69
CA ALA A 132 -19.93 10.16 -6.12
C ALA A 132 -19.27 11.17 -7.06
N ALA A 133 -18.31 10.73 -7.88
CA ALA A 133 -17.71 11.56 -8.92
C ALA A 133 -18.73 11.93 -10.01
N ALA A 134 -19.57 10.99 -10.44
CA ALA A 134 -20.64 11.26 -11.38
C ALA A 134 -21.65 12.27 -10.83
N ASP A 135 -22.05 12.13 -9.56
CA ASP A 135 -22.93 13.10 -8.88
C ASP A 135 -22.29 14.50 -8.82
N ALA A 136 -21.01 14.58 -8.45
CA ALA A 136 -20.29 15.86 -8.40
C ALA A 136 -20.17 16.51 -9.78
N LEU A 137 -19.88 15.74 -10.82
CA LEU A 137 -19.80 16.22 -12.20
C LEU A 137 -21.15 16.72 -12.72
N ALA A 138 -22.24 16.01 -12.42
CA ALA A 138 -23.59 16.44 -12.80
C ALA A 138 -23.94 17.78 -12.17
N VAL A 139 -23.64 17.97 -10.89
CA VAL A 139 -23.91 19.24 -10.19
C VAL A 139 -23.01 20.38 -10.69
N LEU A 140 -21.75 20.08 -11.04
CA LEU A 140 -20.84 21.06 -11.64
C LEU A 140 -21.31 21.53 -13.03
N ASP A 141 -21.90 20.64 -13.82
CA ASP A 141 -22.48 20.97 -15.12
C ASP A 141 -23.67 21.96 -14.99
N GLU A 142 -24.43 21.89 -13.89
CA GLU A 142 -25.51 22.85 -13.57
C GLU A 142 -25.02 24.19 -12.99
N ALA A 143 -23.72 24.32 -12.70
CA ALA A 143 -23.10 25.50 -12.11
C ALA A 143 -23.75 25.99 -10.79
N ASP A 144 -24.36 25.08 -10.01
CA ASP A 144 -24.87 25.35 -8.67
C ASP A 144 -23.72 25.25 -7.65
N ARG A 145 -23.20 26.41 -7.22
CA ARG A 145 -22.04 26.47 -6.32
C ARG A 145 -22.29 25.84 -4.95
N PRO A 146 -23.38 26.14 -4.21
CA PRO A 146 -23.72 25.44 -2.97
C PRO A 146 -23.78 23.92 -3.15
N ALA A 147 -24.54 23.43 -4.14
CA ALA A 147 -24.70 21.99 -4.34
C ALA A 147 -23.37 21.33 -4.75
N ALA A 148 -22.57 22.00 -5.58
CA ALA A 148 -21.27 21.50 -6.03
C ALA A 148 -20.30 21.34 -4.85
N ARG A 149 -20.33 22.29 -3.90
CA ARG A 149 -19.52 22.23 -2.68
C ARG A 149 -19.88 21.01 -1.83
N ASP A 150 -21.17 20.74 -1.67
CA ASP A 150 -21.64 19.57 -0.92
C ASP A 150 -21.29 18.26 -1.61
N ALA A 151 -21.45 18.18 -2.93
CA ALA A 151 -21.09 17.00 -3.72
C ALA A 151 -19.57 16.72 -3.67
N LEU A 152 -18.75 17.75 -3.80
CA LEU A 152 -17.29 17.64 -3.67
C LEU A 152 -16.86 17.23 -2.26
N ALA A 153 -17.53 17.74 -1.22
CA ALA A 153 -17.26 17.32 0.15
C ALA A 153 -17.56 15.82 0.36
N ARG A 154 -18.67 15.33 -0.21
CA ARG A 154 -19.01 13.90 -0.20
C ARG A 154 -17.98 13.06 -0.95
N LEU A 155 -17.57 13.49 -2.14
CA LEU A 155 -16.52 12.82 -2.92
C LEU A 155 -15.20 12.78 -2.13
N ALA A 156 -14.77 13.90 -1.55
CA ALA A 156 -13.55 13.96 -0.76
C ALA A 156 -13.61 13.07 0.49
N ALA A 157 -14.78 12.93 1.12
CA ALA A 157 -14.98 12.02 2.24
C ALA A 157 -14.84 10.55 1.81
N LEU A 158 -15.41 10.16 0.67
CA LEU A 158 -15.30 8.80 0.14
C LEU A 158 -13.86 8.47 -0.29
N VAL A 159 -13.19 9.38 -0.97
CA VAL A 159 -11.76 9.23 -1.30
C VAL A 159 -10.93 9.05 -0.02
N ARG A 160 -11.23 9.82 1.05
CA ARG A 160 -10.58 9.64 2.35
C ARG A 160 -10.86 8.28 3.00
N GLN A 161 -12.06 7.73 2.82
CA GLN A 161 -12.40 6.41 3.33
C GLN A 161 -11.63 5.31 2.59
N GLU A 162 -11.36 5.46 1.28
CA GLU A 162 -10.53 4.51 0.55
C GLU A 162 -9.10 4.45 1.10
N TYR A 163 -8.53 5.57 1.56
CA TYR A 163 -7.24 5.58 2.28
C TYR A 163 -7.28 4.92 3.66
N ALA A 164 -8.46 4.85 4.29
CA ALA A 164 -8.63 4.30 5.64
C ALA A 164 -9.04 2.82 5.63
N ARG A 165 -9.20 2.20 4.46
CA ARG A 165 -9.53 0.78 4.35
C ARG A 165 -8.28 -0.07 4.68
N PRO A 166 -8.39 -1.03 5.62
CA PRO A 166 -7.28 -1.90 6.00
C PRO A 166 -6.87 -2.89 4.90
#